data_AF-A0A2V6Q622-F1
#
_entry.id   AF-A0A2V6Q622-F1
#
_cell.length_a   1.000
_cell.length_b   1.000
_cell.length_c   1.000
_cell.angle_alpha   90.00
_cell.angle_beta   90.00
_cell.angle_gamma   90.00
#
_symmetry.space_group_name_H-M   'P 1'
#
loop_
_entity.id
_entity.type
_entity.pdbx_description
1 polymer ?
#
loop_
_entity_poly.entity_id
_entity_poly.type
_entity_poly.pdbx_seq_one_letter_code
_entity_poly.pdbx_strand_id
1 'polypeptide(L)'
;MPLQAHVRMVPRWVPVAIALAAILAGAVLEIAWGQTPPVPGMEGLSSDERAFVERNPERWRRMSPEERQRALDRYRYWHSMPPEQRRAVRENVQHFRALPFAERQRILEDFQRWNELPEGRRQELQLAYDRFQRLPAEQRDRILERFRAFQRLPPQEQARVMENYERWQRLSPEERARLRERIQQMSPEERERFRRERRADDPPR
;
A
#
# COMPACT_ATOMS: atom_id res chain seq x y z
N MET A 1 46.03 63.24 25.67
CA MET A 1 47.50 63.30 25.86
C MET A 1 47.89 62.17 26.80
N PRO A 2 49.00 61.41 26.63
CA PRO A 2 50.08 61.38 25.61
C PRO A 2 49.91 60.21 24.60
N LEU A 3 50.44 60.23 23.35
CA LEU A 3 51.82 59.86 22.88
C LEU A 3 52.24 58.45 23.37
N GLN A 4 52.56 57.44 22.54
CA GLN A 4 53.38 57.46 21.33
C GLN A 4 53.07 56.30 20.36
N ALA A 5 53.32 56.57 19.08
CA ALA A 5 53.46 55.60 18.01
C ALA A 5 54.89 55.06 17.94
N HIS A 6 55.07 53.77 17.64
CA HIS A 6 56.23 53.29 16.88
C HIS A 6 55.74 52.42 15.72
N VAL A 7 55.97 52.94 14.51
CA VAL A 7 55.89 52.26 13.23
C VAL A 7 57.27 51.72 12.89
N ARG A 8 57.37 50.50 12.33
CA ARG A 8 58.30 50.08 11.25
C ARG A 8 57.99 48.62 10.88
N MET A 9 57.34 48.43 9.73
CA MET A 9 57.91 48.07 8.41
C MET A 9 58.28 46.58 8.25
N VAL A 10 57.54 45.94 7.33
CA VAL A 10 57.67 44.58 6.78
C VAL A 10 58.94 44.46 5.89
N PRO A 11 59.49 43.26 5.59
CA PRO A 11 59.10 42.61 4.32
C PRO A 11 59.11 41.05 4.32
N ARG A 12 58.28 40.48 3.42
CA ARG A 12 58.28 39.09 2.91
C ARG A 12 59.63 38.74 2.27
N TRP A 13 60.16 37.51 2.39
CA TRP A 13 60.82 36.68 1.35
C TRP A 13 61.08 35.25 1.90
N VAL A 14 60.70 34.21 1.15
CA VAL A 14 61.05 32.78 1.34
C VAL A 14 62.04 32.43 0.22
N PRO A 15 63.14 31.66 0.47
CA PRO A 15 63.15 30.27 -0.03
C PRO A 15 63.95 29.24 0.80
N VAL A 16 63.29 28.10 1.02
CA VAL A 16 63.72 26.71 0.81
C VAL A 16 65.11 26.25 1.30
N ALA A 17 65.10 25.34 2.29
CA ALA A 17 66.02 24.20 2.35
C ALA A 17 65.20 22.90 2.44
N ILE A 18 65.51 21.95 1.56
CA ILE A 18 64.83 20.68 1.29
C ILE A 18 65.47 19.54 2.11
N ALA A 19 64.61 18.66 2.66
CA ALA A 19 64.78 17.22 2.97
C ALA A 19 65.83 16.81 4.02
N LEU A 20 65.70 15.74 4.83
CA LEU A 20 64.76 14.62 4.99
C LEU A 20 65.17 13.85 6.28
N ALA A 21 64.29 12.95 6.75
CA ALA A 21 64.47 11.89 7.78
C ALA A 21 64.02 12.25 9.20
N ALA A 22 63.10 11.54 9.87
CA ALA A 22 62.35 10.31 9.60
C ALA A 22 61.10 10.35 10.53
N ILE A 23 59.87 10.11 10.09
CA ILE A 23 59.25 8.79 9.88
C ILE A 23 59.41 7.85 11.08
N LEU A 24 58.25 7.52 11.69
CA LEU A 24 57.90 6.42 12.62
C LEU A 24 58.05 6.65 14.14
N ALA A 25 56.94 7.02 14.80
CA ALA A 25 56.16 6.07 15.59
C ALA A 25 54.89 6.72 16.20
N GLY A 26 53.74 6.40 15.59
CA GLY A 26 52.49 6.06 16.27
C GLY A 26 51.92 6.95 17.37
N ALA A 27 51.12 7.95 16.98
CA ALA A 27 49.90 8.32 17.71
C ALA A 27 48.96 9.05 16.75
N VAL A 28 48.16 8.29 16.00
CA VAL A 28 47.03 8.82 15.25
C VAL A 28 46.00 9.28 16.26
N LEU A 29 45.97 10.58 16.53
CA LEU A 29 44.89 11.24 17.27
C LEU A 29 44.14 12.18 16.32
N GLU A 30 43.49 11.60 15.32
CA GLU A 30 42.45 12.30 14.57
C GLU A 30 41.17 12.25 15.41
N ILE A 31 40.99 13.29 16.22
CA ILE A 31 39.73 13.53 16.92
C ILE A 31 38.70 13.92 15.85
N ALA A 32 38.02 12.92 15.31
CA ALA A 32 36.89 13.08 14.41
C ALA A 32 35.67 13.58 15.21
N TRP A 33 35.56 14.90 15.36
CA TRP A 33 34.31 15.53 15.76
C TRP A 33 33.29 15.33 14.63
N GLY A 34 32.33 14.41 14.84
CA GLY A 34 31.08 14.36 14.06
C GLY A 34 30.98 13.29 12.97
N GLN A 35 31.91 12.34 12.85
CA GLN A 35 31.67 11.19 11.98
C GLN A 35 30.76 10.20 12.69
N THR A 36 29.44 10.39 12.55
CA THR A 36 28.49 9.32 12.82
C THR A 36 28.99 8.07 12.10
N PRO A 37 29.13 6.92 12.79
CA PRO A 37 29.66 5.71 12.19
C PRO A 37 28.89 5.43 10.89
N PRO A 38 29.57 5.05 9.79
CA PRO A 38 28.92 4.83 8.51
C PRO A 38 27.77 3.85 8.73
N VAL A 39 26.56 4.24 8.31
CA VAL A 39 25.38 3.40 8.49
C VAL A 39 25.57 2.15 7.62
N PRO A 40 25.61 0.94 8.22
CA PRO A 40 25.90 -0.27 7.46
C PRO A 40 24.86 -0.55 6.37
N GLY A 41 25.29 -1.09 5.23
CA GLY A 41 24.39 -1.45 4.12
C GLY A 41 24.00 -0.24 3.24
N MET A 42 24.78 0.83 3.28
CA MET A 42 24.68 1.95 2.32
C MET A 42 25.63 1.79 1.12
N GLU A 43 26.46 0.75 1.13
CA GLU A 43 27.41 0.46 0.06
C GLU A 43 26.65 0.16 -1.24
N GLY A 44 26.96 0.89 -2.32
CA GLY A 44 26.32 0.71 -3.63
C GLY A 44 24.98 1.45 -3.81
N LEU A 45 24.51 2.21 -2.81
CA LEU A 45 23.32 3.06 -2.96
C LEU A 45 23.62 4.33 -3.77
N SER A 46 22.68 4.68 -4.65
CA SER A 46 22.67 5.97 -5.34
C SER A 46 22.58 7.14 -4.35
N SER A 47 22.92 8.35 -4.80
CA SER A 47 22.85 9.56 -3.96
C SER A 47 21.45 9.78 -3.36
N ASP A 48 20.41 9.54 -4.15
CA ASP A 48 19.01 9.72 -3.73
C ASP A 48 18.56 8.68 -2.71
N GLU A 49 19.00 7.43 -2.86
CA GLU A 49 18.72 6.36 -1.90
C GLU A 49 19.43 6.61 -0.58
N ARG A 50 20.67 7.14 -0.61
CA ARG A 50 21.37 7.56 0.61
C ARG A 50 20.61 8.68 1.32
N ALA A 51 20.15 9.70 0.60
CA ALA A 51 19.32 10.75 1.16
C ALA A 51 18.00 10.23 1.76
N PHE A 52 17.42 9.16 1.19
CA PHE A 52 16.25 8.49 1.78
C PHE A 52 16.58 7.82 3.12
N VAL A 53 17.72 7.13 3.22
CA VAL A 53 18.15 6.48 4.46
C VAL A 53 18.55 7.49 5.53
N GLU A 54 19.23 8.57 5.15
CA GLU A 54 19.66 9.66 6.03
C GLU A 54 18.51 10.40 6.69
N ARG A 55 17.29 10.34 6.14
CA ARG A 55 16.09 10.87 6.82
C ARG A 55 15.76 10.14 8.12
N ASN A 56 16.14 8.86 8.23
CA ASN A 56 15.85 8.01 9.40
C ASN A 56 16.96 6.94 9.62
N PRO A 57 18.20 7.33 9.96
CA PRO A 57 19.35 6.42 10.02
C PRO A 57 19.24 5.39 11.14
N GLU A 58 18.61 5.74 12.27
CA GLU A 58 18.36 4.80 13.38
C GLU A 58 17.41 3.67 12.98
N ARG A 59 16.36 4.00 12.22
CA ARG A 59 15.41 3.00 11.74
C ARG A 59 16.08 2.02 10.78
N TRP A 60 16.92 2.52 9.88
CA TRP A 60 17.68 1.71 8.93
C TRP A 60 18.67 0.76 9.61
N ARG A 61 19.36 1.24 10.66
CA ARG A 61 20.29 0.41 11.44
C ARG A 61 19.59 -0.79 12.08
N ARG A 62 18.33 -0.63 12.52
CA ARG A 62 17.53 -1.69 13.13
C ARG A 62 16.90 -2.68 12.13
N MET A 63 16.90 -2.37 10.84
CA MET A 63 16.34 -3.25 9.81
C MET A 63 17.29 -4.41 9.47
N SER A 64 16.73 -5.60 9.23
CA SER A 64 17.45 -6.72 8.61
C SER A 64 17.84 -6.39 7.16
N PRO A 65 18.80 -7.11 6.56
CA PRO A 65 19.15 -6.94 5.14
C PRO A 65 17.93 -7.03 4.20
N GLU A 66 17.02 -7.97 4.44
CA GLU A 66 15.81 -8.16 3.64
C GLU A 66 14.82 -7.00 3.83
N GLU A 67 14.71 -6.46 5.04
CA GLU A 67 13.89 -5.28 5.32
C GLU A 67 14.42 -4.02 4.65
N ARG A 68 15.75 -3.83 4.65
CA ARG A 68 16.44 -2.76 3.92
C ARG A 68 16.16 -2.86 2.43
N GLN A 69 16.31 -4.06 1.85
CA GLN A 69 16.02 -4.28 0.44
C GLN A 69 14.56 -3.94 0.11
N ARG A 70 13.59 -4.43 0.90
CA ARG A 70 12.17 -4.09 0.73
C ARG A 70 11.91 -2.58 0.84
N ALA A 71 12.61 -1.88 1.73
CA ALA A 71 12.48 -0.43 1.87
C ALA A 71 12.98 0.31 0.62
N LEU A 72 14.12 -0.12 0.06
CA LEU A 72 14.66 0.42 -1.19
C LEU A 72 13.75 0.10 -2.38
N ASP A 73 13.23 -1.11 -2.48
CA ASP A 73 12.32 -1.49 -3.57
C ASP A 73 11.05 -0.63 -3.55
N ARG A 74 10.48 -0.39 -2.37
CA ARG A 74 9.34 0.53 -2.20
C ARG A 74 9.71 1.97 -2.55
N TYR A 75 10.91 2.41 -2.17
CA TYR A 75 11.41 3.74 -2.52
C TYR A 75 11.53 3.90 -4.04
N ARG A 76 12.19 2.95 -4.72
CA ARG A 76 12.36 2.93 -6.18
C ARG A 76 11.00 2.91 -6.88
N TYR A 77 10.09 2.05 -6.43
CA TYR A 77 8.73 1.98 -6.96
C TYR A 77 7.97 3.31 -6.77
N TRP A 78 8.06 3.93 -5.59
CA TRP A 78 7.49 5.25 -5.36
C TRP A 78 8.07 6.31 -6.30
N HIS A 79 9.38 6.28 -6.56
CA HIS A 79 10.03 7.23 -7.45
C HIS A 79 9.77 6.97 -8.93
N SER A 80 9.44 5.73 -9.33
CA SER A 80 9.05 5.40 -10.70
C SER A 80 7.58 5.72 -11.01
N MET A 81 6.76 5.99 -10.00
CA MET A 81 5.36 6.40 -10.22
C MET A 81 5.27 7.78 -10.91
N PRO A 82 4.40 7.93 -11.92
CA PRO A 82 4.06 9.23 -12.50
C PRO A 82 3.61 10.24 -11.44
N PRO A 83 3.88 11.55 -11.64
CA PRO A 83 3.53 12.60 -10.68
C PRO A 83 2.08 12.55 -10.19
N GLU A 84 1.13 12.31 -11.09
CA GLU A 84 -0.31 12.21 -10.75
C GLU A 84 -0.63 11.00 -9.89
N GLN A 85 0.00 9.85 -10.14
CA GLN A 85 -0.19 8.67 -9.28
C GLN A 85 0.36 8.92 -7.87
N ARG A 86 1.53 9.55 -7.75
CA ARG A 86 2.08 9.93 -6.44
C ARG A 86 1.18 10.94 -5.72
N ARG A 87 0.55 11.86 -6.45
CA ARG A 87 -0.42 12.79 -5.90
C ARG A 87 -1.65 12.06 -5.36
N ALA A 88 -2.24 11.17 -6.14
CA ALA A 88 -3.39 10.37 -5.72
C ALA A 88 -3.07 9.54 -4.46
N VAL A 89 -1.90 8.92 -4.37
CA VAL A 89 -1.49 8.18 -3.16
C VAL A 89 -1.37 9.12 -1.95
N ARG A 90 -0.77 10.31 -2.12
CA ARG A 90 -0.68 11.29 -1.03
C ARG A 90 -2.06 11.73 -0.54
N GLU A 91 -2.97 12.03 -1.46
CA GLU A 91 -4.36 12.41 -1.16
C GLU A 91 -5.07 11.26 -0.43
N ASN A 92 -4.98 10.02 -0.91
CA ASN A 92 -5.56 8.86 -0.25
C ASN A 92 -5.04 8.66 1.17
N VAL A 93 -3.73 8.85 1.40
CA VAL A 93 -3.13 8.78 2.75
C VAL A 93 -3.67 9.89 3.65
N GLN A 94 -3.83 11.11 3.13
CA GLN A 94 -4.42 12.22 3.88
C GLN A 94 -5.88 11.92 4.25
N HIS A 95 -6.69 11.45 3.30
CA HIS A 95 -8.07 11.04 3.54
C HIS A 95 -8.14 9.94 4.60
N PHE A 96 -7.34 8.88 4.48
CA PHE A 96 -7.29 7.80 5.47
C PHE A 96 -6.94 8.28 6.88
N ARG A 97 -6.00 9.22 7.00
CA ARG A 97 -5.62 9.84 8.29
C ARG A 97 -6.70 10.75 8.86
N ALA A 98 -7.57 11.31 8.02
CA ALA A 98 -8.71 12.12 8.43
C ALA A 98 -9.93 11.28 8.85
N LEU A 99 -9.98 9.98 8.49
CA LEU A 99 -11.10 9.11 8.88
C LEU A 99 -11.20 8.96 10.41
N PRO A 100 -12.43 8.88 10.96
CA PRO A 100 -12.67 8.49 12.34
C PRO A 100 -11.99 7.16 12.70
N PHE A 101 -11.62 6.99 13.98
CA PHE A 101 -10.90 5.81 14.44
C PHE A 101 -11.60 4.49 14.07
N ALA A 102 -12.91 4.39 14.29
CA ALA A 102 -13.68 3.18 14.00
C ALA A 102 -13.65 2.82 12.50
N GLU A 103 -13.76 3.81 11.61
CA GLU A 103 -13.70 3.59 10.18
C GLU A 103 -12.30 3.17 9.73
N ARG A 104 -11.27 3.79 10.32
CA ARG A 104 -9.88 3.40 10.08
C ARG A 104 -9.60 1.96 10.49
N GLN A 105 -10.09 1.54 11.66
CA GLN A 105 -9.94 0.15 12.12
C GLN A 105 -10.61 -0.82 11.16
N ARG A 106 -11.82 -0.52 10.70
CA ARG A 106 -12.52 -1.35 9.73
C ARG A 106 -11.71 -1.56 8.43
N ILE A 107 -11.13 -0.49 7.88
CA ILE A 107 -10.29 -0.58 6.68
C ILE A 107 -9.03 -1.42 6.94
N LEU A 108 -8.41 -1.28 8.11
CA LEU A 108 -7.23 -2.08 8.48
C LEU A 108 -7.59 -3.56 8.64
N GLU A 109 -8.73 -3.89 9.24
CA GLU A 109 -9.25 -5.25 9.33
C GLU A 109 -9.58 -5.83 7.95
N ASP A 110 -10.23 -5.06 7.08
CA ASP A 110 -10.49 -5.45 5.69
C ASP A 110 -9.19 -5.75 4.94
N PHE A 111 -8.16 -4.93 5.15
CA PHE A 111 -6.84 -5.13 4.56
C PHE A 111 -6.13 -6.36 5.12
N GLN A 112 -6.26 -6.64 6.43
CA GLN A 112 -5.73 -7.87 7.03
C GLN A 112 -6.42 -9.11 6.43
N ARG A 113 -7.75 -9.13 6.40
CA ARG A 113 -8.54 -10.19 5.77
C ARG A 113 -8.10 -10.41 4.32
N TRP A 114 -7.89 -9.33 3.56
CA TRP A 114 -7.39 -9.42 2.19
C TRP A 114 -6.02 -10.09 2.10
N ASN A 115 -5.08 -9.77 2.99
CA ASN A 115 -3.73 -10.36 2.99
C ASN A 115 -3.72 -11.83 3.40
N GLU A 116 -4.70 -12.27 4.18
CA GLU A 116 -4.89 -13.66 4.59
C GLU A 116 -5.54 -14.52 3.49
N LEU A 117 -6.11 -13.90 2.45
CA LEU A 117 -6.70 -14.64 1.34
C LEU A 117 -5.63 -15.48 0.60
N PRO A 118 -5.93 -16.76 0.30
CA PRO A 118 -5.10 -17.57 -0.59
C PRO A 118 -4.84 -16.84 -1.91
N GLU A 119 -3.65 -17.01 -2.48
CA GLU A 119 -3.24 -16.28 -3.69
C GLU A 119 -4.23 -16.46 -4.85
N GLY A 120 -4.68 -17.69 -5.11
CA GLY A 120 -5.69 -17.95 -6.14
C GLY A 120 -6.99 -17.18 -5.91
N ARG A 121 -7.42 -17.01 -4.65
CA ARG A 121 -8.61 -16.23 -4.33
C ARG A 121 -8.40 -14.73 -4.53
N ARG A 122 -7.21 -14.20 -4.20
CA ARG A 122 -6.86 -12.81 -4.48
C ARG A 122 -6.85 -12.53 -5.98
N GLN A 123 -6.26 -13.41 -6.78
CA GLN A 123 -6.23 -13.29 -8.24
C GLN A 123 -7.64 -13.33 -8.83
N GLU A 124 -8.51 -14.24 -8.37
CA GLU A 124 -9.90 -14.30 -8.82
C GLU A 124 -10.66 -12.98 -8.55
N LEU A 125 -10.50 -12.42 -7.34
CA LEU A 125 -11.13 -11.16 -6.95
C LEU A 125 -10.57 -9.97 -7.73
N GLN A 126 -9.27 -9.94 -7.99
CA GLN A 126 -8.65 -8.93 -8.85
C GLN A 126 -9.22 -8.97 -10.27
N LEU A 127 -9.30 -10.16 -10.87
CA LEU A 127 -9.90 -10.32 -12.20
C LEU A 127 -11.38 -9.93 -12.22
N ALA A 128 -12.13 -10.25 -11.17
CA ALA A 128 -13.53 -9.84 -11.04
C ALA A 128 -13.66 -8.31 -10.95
N TYR A 129 -12.79 -7.65 -10.19
CA TYR A 129 -12.73 -6.21 -10.08
C TYR A 129 -12.36 -5.55 -11.43
N ASP A 130 -11.37 -6.08 -12.14
CA ASP A 130 -10.98 -5.58 -13.46
C ASP A 130 -12.12 -5.69 -14.47
N ARG A 131 -12.85 -6.82 -14.46
CA ARG A 131 -14.05 -6.97 -15.30
C ARG A 131 -15.10 -5.93 -14.93
N PHE A 132 -15.34 -5.70 -13.63
CA PHE A 132 -16.28 -4.69 -13.17
C PHE A 132 -15.89 -3.27 -13.60
N GLN A 133 -14.60 -2.90 -13.51
CA GLN A 133 -14.12 -1.58 -13.92
C GLN A 133 -14.26 -1.33 -15.44
N ARG A 134 -14.20 -2.39 -16.25
CA ARG A 134 -14.38 -2.31 -17.71
C ARG A 134 -15.84 -2.24 -18.15
N LEU A 135 -16.80 -2.44 -17.24
CA LEU A 135 -18.22 -2.32 -17.57
C LEU A 135 -18.57 -0.85 -17.87
N PRO A 136 -19.53 -0.60 -18.79
CA PRO A 136 -20.12 0.73 -18.98
C PRO A 136 -20.66 1.29 -17.65
N ALA A 137 -20.62 2.61 -17.50
CA ALA A 137 -20.98 3.29 -16.26
C ALA A 137 -22.39 2.89 -15.77
N GLU A 138 -23.37 2.83 -16.68
CA GLU A 138 -24.75 2.47 -16.36
C GLU A 138 -24.87 1.03 -15.85
N GLN A 139 -24.03 0.11 -16.35
CA GLN A 139 -24.01 -1.27 -15.87
C GLN A 139 -23.38 -1.37 -14.48
N ARG A 140 -22.30 -0.63 -14.24
CA ARG A 140 -21.68 -0.54 -12.91
C ARG A 140 -22.66 0.02 -11.90
N ASP A 141 -23.36 1.09 -12.25
CA ASP A 141 -24.33 1.73 -11.36
C ASP A 141 -25.47 0.79 -11.00
N ARG A 142 -26.03 0.06 -11.98
CA ARG A 142 -27.06 -0.97 -11.71
C ARG A 142 -26.56 -2.06 -10.76
N ILE A 143 -25.31 -2.50 -10.90
CA ILE A 143 -24.72 -3.51 -9.99
C ILE A 143 -24.59 -2.92 -8.58
N LEU A 144 -24.07 -1.70 -8.46
CA LEU A 144 -23.90 -1.01 -7.17
C LEU A 144 -25.25 -0.73 -6.48
N GLU A 145 -26.27 -0.34 -7.23
CA GLU A 145 -27.63 -0.15 -6.71
C GLU A 145 -28.21 -1.43 -6.14
N ARG A 146 -28.10 -2.55 -6.89
CA ARG A 146 -28.55 -3.86 -6.41
C ARG A 146 -27.79 -4.31 -5.17
N PHE A 147 -26.48 -4.04 -5.11
CA PHE A 147 -25.67 -4.33 -3.93
C PHE A 147 -26.09 -3.48 -2.73
N ARG A 148 -26.32 -2.17 -2.91
CA ARG A 148 -26.84 -1.30 -1.83
C ARG A 148 -28.24 -1.74 -1.37
N ALA A 149 -29.10 -2.17 -2.28
CA ALA A 149 -30.41 -2.71 -1.94
C ALA A 149 -30.29 -3.98 -1.09
N PHE A 150 -29.39 -4.90 -1.47
CA PHE A 150 -29.09 -6.10 -0.70
C PHE A 150 -28.55 -5.77 0.71
N GLN A 151 -27.62 -4.83 0.84
CA GLN A 151 -27.06 -4.42 2.14
C GLN A 151 -28.10 -3.81 3.10
N ARG A 152 -29.20 -3.28 2.57
CA ARG A 152 -30.31 -2.72 3.36
C ARG A 152 -31.30 -3.78 3.83
N LEU A 153 -31.25 -5.00 3.29
CA LEU A 153 -32.12 -6.07 3.74
C LEU A 153 -31.79 -6.46 5.20
N PRO A 154 -32.78 -6.90 5.99
CA PRO A 154 -32.51 -7.50 7.31
C PRO A 154 -31.52 -8.68 7.20
N PRO A 155 -30.69 -8.95 8.23
CA PRO A 155 -29.67 -10.01 8.16
C PRO A 155 -30.22 -11.39 7.75
N GLN A 156 -31.42 -11.74 8.20
CA GLN A 156 -32.09 -12.99 7.84
C GLN A 156 -32.45 -13.06 6.35
N GLU A 157 -32.86 -11.94 5.76
CA GLU A 157 -33.13 -11.88 4.33
C GLU A 157 -31.85 -11.88 3.50
N GLN A 158 -30.79 -11.24 3.98
CA GLN A 158 -29.47 -11.32 3.35
C GLN A 158 -28.98 -12.78 3.32
N ALA A 159 -29.09 -13.51 4.43
CA ALA A 159 -28.72 -14.92 4.52
C ALA A 159 -29.48 -15.77 3.50
N ARG A 160 -30.80 -15.56 3.37
CA ARG A 160 -31.64 -16.25 2.36
C ARG A 160 -31.21 -15.96 0.94
N VAL A 161 -30.87 -14.72 0.62
CA VAL A 161 -30.39 -14.36 -0.73
C VAL A 161 -29.06 -15.06 -1.02
N MET A 162 -28.14 -15.08 -0.05
CA MET A 162 -26.86 -15.77 -0.18
C MET A 162 -27.03 -17.29 -0.34
N GLU A 163 -27.92 -17.91 0.44
CA GLU A 163 -28.21 -19.35 0.30
C GLU A 163 -28.81 -19.69 -1.07
N ASN A 164 -29.76 -18.89 -1.56
CA ASN A 164 -30.31 -19.05 -2.89
C ASN A 164 -29.22 -18.93 -3.98
N TYR A 165 -28.27 -18.00 -3.79
CA TYR A 165 -27.13 -17.85 -4.68
C TYR A 165 -26.19 -19.07 -4.64
N GLU A 166 -25.88 -19.60 -3.46
CA GLU A 166 -25.06 -20.81 -3.32
C GLU A 166 -25.71 -22.03 -3.99
N ARG A 167 -27.02 -22.21 -3.78
CA ARG A 167 -27.78 -23.28 -4.45
C ARG A 167 -27.72 -23.12 -5.97
N TRP A 168 -27.87 -21.89 -6.48
CA TRP A 168 -27.72 -21.60 -7.91
C TRP A 168 -26.31 -21.92 -8.43
N GLN A 169 -25.27 -21.59 -7.65
CA GLN A 169 -23.88 -21.89 -8.00
C GLN A 169 -23.58 -23.39 -8.06
N ARG A 170 -24.28 -24.22 -7.28
CA ARG A 170 -24.14 -25.69 -7.31
C ARG A 170 -24.76 -26.34 -8.53
N LEU A 171 -25.72 -25.68 -9.21
CA LEU A 171 -26.33 -26.21 -10.43
C LEU A 171 -25.34 -26.23 -11.60
N SER A 172 -25.40 -27.29 -12.41
CA SER A 172 -24.68 -27.39 -13.69
C SER A 172 -25.18 -26.34 -14.70
N PRO A 173 -24.39 -26.00 -15.73
CA PRO A 173 -24.83 -25.10 -16.80
C PRO A 173 -26.18 -25.53 -17.43
N GLU A 174 -26.37 -26.83 -17.67
CA GLU A 174 -27.58 -27.42 -18.24
C GLU A 174 -28.76 -27.32 -17.28
N GLU A 175 -28.54 -27.60 -15.99
CA GLU A 175 -29.58 -27.45 -14.97
C GLU A 175 -30.04 -26.00 -14.84
N ARG A 176 -29.10 -25.05 -14.87
CA ARG A 176 -29.41 -23.61 -14.87
C ARG A 176 -30.19 -23.19 -16.12
N ALA A 177 -29.88 -23.78 -17.28
CA ALA A 177 -30.58 -23.49 -18.53
C ALA A 177 -32.04 -24.00 -18.46
N ARG A 178 -32.24 -25.26 -18.07
CA ARG A 178 -33.57 -25.85 -17.86
C ARG A 178 -34.40 -25.07 -16.85
N LEU A 179 -33.78 -24.66 -15.73
CA LEU A 179 -34.47 -23.87 -14.70
C LEU A 179 -34.88 -22.49 -15.24
N ARG A 180 -34.02 -21.83 -16.02
CA ARG A 180 -34.37 -20.55 -16.67
C ARG A 180 -35.52 -20.71 -17.65
N GLU A 181 -35.47 -21.72 -18.50
CA GLU A 181 -36.53 -22.00 -19.47
C GLU A 181 -37.86 -22.28 -18.78
N ARG A 182 -37.86 -23.12 -17.75
CA ARG A 182 -39.05 -23.41 -16.94
C ARG A 182 -39.64 -22.14 -16.35
N ILE A 183 -38.82 -21.26 -15.76
CA ILE A 183 -39.29 -19.99 -15.18
C ILE A 183 -39.81 -19.04 -16.28
N GLN A 184 -39.20 -19.03 -17.45
CA GLN A 184 -39.66 -18.20 -18.58
C GLN A 184 -41.03 -18.63 -19.09
N GLN A 185 -41.33 -19.94 -19.09
CA GLN A 185 -42.62 -20.48 -19.52
C GLN A 185 -43.75 -20.32 -18.48
N MET A 186 -43.43 -20.10 -17.20
CA MET A 186 -44.42 -19.90 -16.14
C MET A 186 -45.22 -18.60 -16.32
N SER A 187 -46.53 -18.66 -16.05
CA SER A 187 -47.39 -17.48 -15.91
C SER A 187 -46.98 -16.61 -14.71
N PRO A 188 -47.42 -15.33 -14.63
CA PRO A 188 -47.16 -14.48 -13.47
C PRO A 188 -47.56 -15.12 -12.13
N GLU A 189 -48.71 -15.79 -12.08
CA GLU A 189 -49.24 -16.47 -10.89
C GLU A 189 -48.39 -17.71 -10.53
N GLU A 190 -47.99 -18.49 -11.53
CA GLU A 190 -47.10 -19.64 -11.35
C GLU A 190 -45.72 -19.22 -10.85
N ARG A 191 -45.16 -18.11 -11.36
CA ARG A 191 -43.90 -17.55 -10.85
C ARG A 191 -44.02 -17.05 -9.41
N GLU A 192 -45.17 -16.52 -9.02
CA GLU A 192 -45.40 -16.11 -7.65
C GLU A 192 -45.53 -17.31 -6.70
N ARG A 193 -46.24 -18.36 -7.13
CA ARG A 193 -46.28 -19.64 -6.40
C ARG A 193 -44.89 -20.25 -6.25
N PHE A 194 -44.12 -20.35 -7.33
CA PHE A 194 -42.75 -20.85 -7.32
C PHE A 194 -41.84 -20.05 -6.36
N ARG A 195 -41.97 -18.71 -6.33
CA ARG A 195 -41.25 -17.87 -5.36
C ARG A 195 -41.69 -18.11 -3.92
N ARG A 196 -42.99 -18.33 -3.67
CA ARG A 196 -43.53 -18.63 -2.35
C ARG A 196 -43.07 -20.01 -1.86
N GLU A 197 -43.14 -21.04 -2.69
CA GLU A 197 -42.67 -22.39 -2.38
C GLU A 197 -41.19 -22.39 -2.04
N ARG A 198 -40.35 -21.75 -2.89
CA ARG A 198 -38.91 -21.63 -2.59
C ARG A 198 -38.60 -20.83 -1.33
N ARG A 199 -39.50 -19.93 -0.89
CA ARG A 199 -39.38 -19.22 0.39
C ARG A 199 -39.87 -20.08 1.57
N ALA A 200 -40.82 -20.98 1.34
CA ALA A 200 -41.40 -21.86 2.36
C ALA A 200 -40.52 -23.08 2.65
N ASP A 201 -39.84 -23.63 1.63
CA ASP A 201 -38.85 -24.71 1.74
C ASP A 201 -37.56 -24.27 2.46
N ASP A 202 -37.43 -22.98 2.77
CA ASP A 202 -36.28 -22.36 3.43
C ASP A 202 -36.76 -21.55 4.67
N PRO A 203 -37.33 -22.22 5.68
CA PRO A 203 -37.83 -21.55 6.88
C PRO A 203 -36.66 -20.85 7.59
N PRO A 204 -36.88 -19.66 8.18
CA PRO A 204 -35.84 -19.02 8.98
C PRO A 204 -35.49 -19.97 10.14
N ARG A 205 -34.21 -20.34 10.27
CA ARG A 205 -33.71 -21.04 11.45
C ARG A 205 -33.64 -20.09 12.65
#